data_AF-A0A9P6PFL5-F1
#
_entry.id   AF-A0A9P6PFL5-F1
#
_cell.length_a   1.000
_cell.length_b   1.000
_cell.length_c   1.000
_cell.angle_alpha   90.00
_cell.angle_beta   90.00
_cell.angle_gamma   90.00
#
_symmetry.space_group_name_H-M   'P 1'
#
loop_
_entity.id
_entity.type
_entity.pdbx_description
1 polymer ?
#
loop_
_entity_poly.entity_id
_entity_poly.type
_entity_poly.pdbx_seq_one_letter_code
_entity_poly.pdbx_strand_id
1 'polypeptide(L)'
;MKTEPKANHVSQVLNTMNKVMDQWQESIDRMAKDFAQKTRDSFVRTNNAFKMKPLPQFAWKITSTGKGLSVESNVNSFNDLSKLVDQFKRSMHISPREHPPPSEDLSSVPSSERERLAREVELDDTSSINTSSGYSFAVWNSWSHPTHTIPQDYPIDISPELTDNLVDLYCRTPCCSALRLPVIDTAEFLVRYRHADESKRPSTVLIYAICAMAARNAFQLHVWSKRPAHESPQYNIGKALSMAYCLKGRELLADCFDQPSMDNCQAALLLSYCNHQNGYPGVIYIYEWISYSMAQELGLYDADRELTRQEKILVWCLYYFNTWYRVLQGDSSASVESSQFYPRCSLPPPLPKPDADAMEMEESDLRQKMIDYYVWNVWHYLFQLQILRHDVMSRLLAAQAAGKSDVSLPLDLMAMQDRLQDFYNNLPSEWQNPDLDSIASHHSMPSPKSSPSSDDQCQMNMHDFAVTCRLTIHVYYNINRILLYQAFFPSDHLPTNPFSLQCLETCMDAAYAITCTNDIMVRYRDECNAPLLGLLFANIVYVKLMNYNDEQYQTFTQECLQRSLDVCKASKAYMYNFEMAQSFVGIMEQEVRTACGKGRWGTDSSSDASSLPSPPLF
;
A
#
# COMPACT_ATOMS: atom_id res chain seq x y z
N MET A 1 -22.54 0.62 -41.96
CA MET A 1 -23.58 -0.14 -41.23
C MET A 1 -22.92 -0.82 -40.04
N LYS A 2 -23.04 -0.25 -38.83
CA LYS A 2 -22.58 -0.86 -37.59
C LYS A 2 -23.72 -1.73 -37.05
N THR A 3 -23.48 -3.03 -36.92
CA THR A 3 -24.46 -4.00 -36.40
C THR A 3 -24.61 -3.82 -34.90
N GLU A 4 -25.82 -3.47 -34.44
CA GLU A 4 -26.20 -3.49 -33.03
C GLU A 4 -25.98 -4.90 -32.43
N PRO A 5 -25.46 -5.01 -31.20
CA PRO A 5 -25.41 -6.29 -30.51
C PRO A 5 -26.85 -6.75 -30.22
N LYS A 6 -27.18 -7.96 -30.70
CA LYS A 6 -28.51 -8.57 -30.53
C LYS A 6 -28.85 -8.60 -29.04
N ALA A 7 -30.01 -8.04 -28.66
CA ALA A 7 -30.52 -7.93 -27.29
C ALA A 7 -30.41 -9.22 -26.45
N ASN A 8 -30.41 -10.39 -27.09
CA ASN A 8 -30.22 -11.68 -26.43
C ASN A 8 -28.82 -11.86 -25.81
N HIS A 9 -27.76 -11.25 -26.37
CA HIS A 9 -26.40 -11.32 -25.83
C HIS A 9 -26.27 -10.46 -24.56
N VAL A 10 -26.88 -9.28 -24.54
CA VAL A 10 -26.92 -8.39 -23.38
C VAL A 10 -27.74 -8.99 -22.24
N SER A 11 -28.89 -9.60 -22.56
CA SER A 11 -29.71 -10.33 -21.57
C SER A 11 -29.00 -11.56 -20.98
N GLN A 12 -28.17 -12.24 -21.78
CA GLN A 12 -27.41 -13.40 -21.32
C GLN A 12 -26.23 -13.00 -20.40
N VAL A 13 -25.58 -11.87 -20.67
CA VAL A 13 -24.55 -11.30 -19.79
C VAL A 13 -25.17 -10.83 -18.47
N LEU A 14 -26.28 -10.09 -18.51
CA LEU A 14 -27.01 -9.64 -17.31
C LEU A 14 -27.48 -10.82 -16.44
N ASN A 15 -28.05 -11.87 -17.04
CA ASN A 15 -28.46 -13.06 -16.29
C ASN A 15 -27.28 -13.84 -15.71
N THR A 16 -26.13 -13.84 -16.39
CA THR A 16 -24.92 -14.50 -15.88
C THR A 16 -24.31 -13.70 -14.73
N MET A 17 -24.30 -12.37 -14.82
CA MET A 17 -23.78 -11.50 -13.77
C MET A 17 -24.67 -11.45 -12.53
N ASN A 18 -26.00 -11.40 -12.70
CA ASN A 18 -26.93 -11.53 -11.57
C ASN A 18 -26.75 -12.87 -10.87
N LYS A 19 -26.55 -13.96 -11.64
CA LYS A 19 -26.27 -15.28 -11.07
C LYS A 19 -24.91 -15.34 -10.36
N VAL A 20 -23.91 -14.62 -10.83
CA VAL A 20 -22.59 -14.49 -10.16
C VAL A 20 -22.72 -13.66 -8.88
N MET A 21 -23.51 -12.58 -8.89
CA MET A 21 -23.79 -11.76 -7.72
C MET A 21 -24.59 -12.52 -6.66
N ASP A 22 -25.61 -13.28 -7.05
CA ASP A 22 -26.40 -14.14 -6.16
C ASP A 22 -25.53 -15.25 -5.56
N GLN A 23 -24.69 -15.89 -6.39
CA GLN A 23 -23.73 -16.90 -5.92
C GLN A 23 -22.66 -16.31 -4.98
N TRP A 24 -22.28 -15.05 -5.21
CA TRP A 24 -21.33 -14.33 -4.35
C TRP A 24 -21.97 -13.96 -3.01
N GLN A 25 -23.22 -13.50 -3.00
CA GLN A 25 -23.99 -13.24 -1.78
C GLN A 25 -24.22 -14.53 -0.98
N GLU A 26 -24.62 -15.63 -1.64
CA GLU A 26 -24.74 -16.95 -1.01
C GLU A 26 -23.39 -17.51 -0.52
N SER A 27 -22.28 -17.15 -1.15
CA SER A 27 -20.93 -17.54 -0.71
C SER A 27 -20.50 -16.78 0.54
N ILE A 28 -20.87 -15.51 0.67
CA ILE A 28 -20.63 -14.71 1.88
C ILE A 28 -21.48 -15.24 3.03
N ASP A 29 -22.76 -15.52 2.78
CA ASP A 29 -23.66 -16.07 3.81
C ASP A 29 -23.27 -17.49 4.23
N ARG A 30 -22.78 -18.31 3.27
CA ARG A 30 -22.18 -19.62 3.59
C ARG A 30 -20.87 -19.49 4.33
N MET A 31 -20.00 -18.54 4.00
CA MET A 31 -18.74 -18.32 4.71
C MET A 31 -18.97 -17.84 6.14
N ALA A 32 -19.98 -17.00 6.38
CA ALA A 32 -20.40 -16.59 7.72
C ALA A 32 -20.96 -17.78 8.53
N LYS A 33 -21.76 -18.65 7.91
CA LYS A 33 -22.28 -19.88 8.55
C LYS A 33 -21.18 -20.91 8.79
N ASP A 34 -20.27 -21.12 7.85
CA ASP A 34 -19.12 -22.02 7.97
C ASP A 34 -18.09 -21.50 8.98
N PHE A 35 -17.99 -20.18 9.20
CA PHE A 35 -17.15 -19.59 10.23
C PHE A 35 -17.74 -19.81 11.63
N ALA A 36 -19.06 -19.65 11.78
CA ALA A 36 -19.77 -20.01 13.02
C ALA A 36 -19.66 -21.51 13.32
N GLN A 37 -19.75 -22.36 12.27
CA GLN A 37 -19.63 -23.81 12.38
C GLN A 37 -18.17 -24.24 12.65
N LYS A 38 -17.18 -23.67 11.96
CA LYS A 38 -15.74 -23.96 12.18
C LYS A 38 -15.23 -23.44 13.51
N THR A 39 -15.73 -22.32 14.03
CA THR A 39 -15.40 -21.87 15.38
C THR A 39 -15.95 -22.84 16.43
N ARG A 40 -17.11 -23.45 16.16
CA ARG A 40 -17.69 -24.54 16.97
C ARG A 40 -16.90 -25.85 16.85
N ASP A 41 -16.51 -26.22 15.62
CA ASP A 41 -15.82 -27.47 15.32
C ASP A 41 -14.32 -27.42 15.66
N SER A 42 -13.69 -26.24 15.67
CA SER A 42 -12.29 -26.04 16.08
C SER A 42 -12.14 -26.21 17.59
N PHE A 43 -13.17 -25.86 18.37
CA PHE A 43 -13.27 -26.22 19.80
C PHE A 43 -13.42 -27.73 20.04
N VAL A 44 -13.95 -28.48 19.05
CA VAL A 44 -14.16 -29.93 19.13
C VAL A 44 -12.96 -30.71 18.54
N ARG A 45 -12.22 -30.14 17.58
CA ARG A 45 -11.09 -30.79 16.88
C ARG A 45 -9.73 -30.65 17.57
N THR A 46 -9.57 -29.77 18.55
CA THR A 46 -8.38 -29.78 19.43
C THR A 46 -8.27 -31.04 20.30
N ASN A 47 -9.24 -31.95 20.22
CA ASN A 47 -9.24 -33.20 20.98
C ASN A 47 -9.02 -34.48 20.14
N ASN A 48 -8.89 -34.44 18.81
CA ASN A 48 -8.75 -35.69 18.03
C ASN A 48 -7.92 -35.59 16.73
N ALA A 49 -6.64 -35.96 16.88
CA ALA A 49 -5.90 -36.95 16.09
C ALA A 49 -5.62 -36.77 14.57
N PHE A 50 -4.30 -36.77 14.31
CA PHE A 50 -3.55 -37.32 13.18
C PHE A 50 -4.23 -38.44 12.37
N LYS A 51 -4.32 -38.24 11.04
CA LYS A 51 -3.97 -39.20 9.95
C LYS A 51 -4.35 -38.58 8.58
N MET A 52 -3.37 -38.08 7.82
CA MET A 52 -3.56 -37.60 6.44
C MET A 52 -3.54 -38.77 5.44
N LYS A 53 -4.50 -38.79 4.52
CA LYS A 53 -4.49 -39.60 3.28
C LYS A 53 -3.96 -38.77 2.10
N PRO A 54 -3.44 -39.37 1.02
CA PRO A 54 -2.87 -38.65 -0.11
C PRO A 54 -3.95 -37.99 -0.97
N LEU A 55 -3.67 -36.78 -1.46
CA LEU A 55 -4.52 -35.99 -2.36
C LEU A 55 -4.56 -36.58 -3.79
N PRO A 56 -5.71 -36.56 -4.49
CA PRO A 56 -5.82 -37.06 -5.86
C PRO A 56 -5.24 -36.08 -6.90
N GLN A 57 -4.70 -36.66 -7.98
CA GLN A 57 -4.18 -35.99 -9.18
C GLN A 57 -5.29 -35.34 -10.03
N PHE A 58 -5.02 -34.09 -10.44
CA PHE A 58 -5.58 -33.26 -11.54
C PHE A 58 -7.11 -33.16 -11.73
N ALA A 59 -7.64 -31.93 -11.71
CA ALA A 59 -9.07 -31.62 -11.69
C ALA A 59 -9.58 -30.74 -12.86
N TRP A 60 -9.00 -30.78 -14.06
CA TRP A 60 -9.59 -30.09 -15.22
C TRP A 60 -9.23 -30.74 -16.56
N LYS A 61 -10.10 -30.57 -17.57
CA LYS A 61 -9.98 -31.09 -18.93
C LYS A 61 -10.23 -29.96 -19.94
N ILE A 62 -9.29 -29.76 -20.86
CA ILE A 62 -9.50 -28.86 -22.01
C ILE A 62 -10.01 -29.69 -23.18
N THR A 63 -11.12 -29.26 -23.78
CA THR A 63 -11.71 -29.84 -24.97
C THR A 63 -11.73 -28.80 -26.08
N SER A 64 -11.06 -29.08 -27.19
CA SER A 64 -11.14 -28.22 -28.39
C SER A 64 -12.46 -28.48 -29.09
N THR A 65 -13.22 -27.42 -29.37
CA THR A 65 -14.50 -27.45 -30.08
C THR A 65 -14.40 -26.64 -31.36
N GLY A 66 -15.30 -26.88 -32.33
CA GLY A 66 -15.33 -26.11 -33.59
C GLY A 66 -15.59 -24.60 -33.43
N LYS A 67 -15.80 -24.10 -32.20
CA LYS A 67 -15.95 -22.67 -31.87
C LYS A 67 -14.84 -22.12 -30.96
N GLY A 68 -13.84 -22.93 -30.59
CA GLY A 68 -12.74 -22.55 -29.70
C GLY A 68 -12.44 -23.58 -28.61
N LEU A 69 -11.68 -23.17 -27.60
CA LEU A 69 -11.31 -24.01 -26.45
C LEU A 69 -12.39 -23.96 -25.36
N SER A 70 -12.76 -25.12 -24.84
CA SER A 70 -13.65 -25.27 -23.67
C SER A 70 -12.87 -25.95 -22.55
N VAL A 71 -13.02 -25.47 -21.31
CA VAL A 71 -12.37 -26.06 -20.13
C VAL A 71 -13.44 -26.55 -19.16
N GLU A 72 -13.41 -27.83 -18.84
CA GLU A 72 -14.30 -28.47 -17.87
C GLU A 72 -13.51 -28.76 -16.59
N SER A 73 -14.06 -28.36 -15.43
CA SER A 73 -13.49 -28.69 -14.13
C SER A 73 -14.58 -28.95 -13.09
N ASN A 74 -14.24 -29.76 -12.09
CA ASN A 74 -15.10 -30.07 -10.96
C ASN A 74 -14.66 -29.29 -9.73
N VAL A 75 -15.36 -28.18 -9.44
CA VAL A 75 -15.08 -27.27 -8.34
C VAL A 75 -16.10 -27.51 -7.24
N ASN A 76 -15.67 -28.15 -6.14
CA ASN A 76 -16.56 -28.50 -5.02
C ASN A 76 -16.50 -27.48 -3.87
N SER A 77 -15.53 -26.55 -3.89
CA SER A 77 -15.37 -25.52 -2.89
C SER A 77 -14.68 -24.28 -3.46
N PHE A 78 -14.80 -23.14 -2.76
CA PHE A 78 -14.09 -21.91 -3.14
C PHE A 78 -12.57 -22.08 -3.11
N ASN A 79 -12.05 -22.92 -2.21
CA ASN A 79 -10.61 -23.23 -2.17
C ASN A 79 -10.18 -24.02 -3.43
N ASP A 80 -11.05 -24.89 -3.95
CA ASP A 80 -10.80 -25.59 -5.22
C ASP A 80 -10.90 -24.64 -6.40
N LEU A 81 -11.80 -23.65 -6.36
CA LEU A 81 -11.89 -22.60 -7.37
C LEU A 81 -10.66 -21.71 -7.38
N SER A 82 -10.20 -21.25 -6.22
CA SER A 82 -8.99 -20.45 -6.09
C SER A 82 -7.78 -21.22 -6.59
N LYS A 83 -7.63 -22.49 -6.18
CA LYS A 83 -6.57 -23.37 -6.69
C LYS A 83 -6.69 -23.60 -8.19
N LEU A 84 -7.90 -23.72 -8.72
CA LEU A 84 -8.12 -23.85 -10.16
C LEU A 84 -7.74 -22.57 -10.91
N VAL A 85 -8.10 -21.39 -10.40
CA VAL A 85 -7.74 -20.11 -10.99
C VAL A 85 -6.24 -19.89 -10.92
N ASP A 86 -5.60 -20.22 -9.80
CA ASP A 86 -4.15 -20.14 -9.63
C ASP A 86 -3.43 -21.13 -10.56
N GLN A 87 -3.96 -22.34 -10.70
CA GLN A 87 -3.47 -23.31 -11.68
C GLN A 87 -3.69 -22.82 -13.11
N PHE A 88 -4.83 -22.20 -13.41
CA PHE A 88 -5.14 -21.67 -14.73
C PHE A 88 -4.20 -20.52 -15.10
N LYS A 89 -3.97 -19.59 -14.17
CA LYS A 89 -2.97 -18.51 -14.31
C LYS A 89 -1.57 -19.07 -14.55
N ARG A 90 -1.13 -20.06 -13.76
CA ARG A 90 0.17 -20.74 -13.95
C ARG A 90 0.28 -21.49 -15.28
N SER A 91 -0.81 -22.11 -15.75
CA SER A 91 -0.84 -22.93 -16.98
C SER A 91 -0.98 -22.08 -18.26
N MET A 92 -1.55 -20.88 -18.15
CA MET A 92 -1.74 -19.94 -19.25
C MET A 92 -0.53 -19.03 -19.47
N HIS A 93 0.47 -19.03 -18.59
CA HIS A 93 1.80 -18.53 -18.92
C HIS A 93 2.43 -19.47 -19.95
N ILE A 94 2.12 -19.22 -21.22
CA ILE A 94 2.93 -19.71 -22.35
C ILE A 94 4.29 -19.05 -22.15
N SER A 95 5.24 -19.77 -21.56
CA SER A 95 6.63 -19.34 -21.49
C SER A 95 7.06 -18.89 -22.89
N PRO A 96 7.67 -17.69 -23.04
CA PRO A 96 8.30 -17.33 -24.30
C PRO A 96 9.20 -18.48 -24.73
N ARG A 97 9.08 -18.88 -25.99
CA ARG A 97 9.89 -19.95 -26.58
C ARG A 97 11.36 -19.60 -26.31
N GLU A 98 12.08 -20.45 -25.58
CA GLU A 98 13.50 -20.28 -25.29
C GLU A 98 14.22 -20.01 -26.62
N HIS A 99 14.72 -18.79 -26.79
CA HIS A 99 15.68 -18.51 -27.84
C HIS A 99 17.01 -19.15 -27.41
N PRO A 100 17.65 -19.96 -28.27
CA PRO A 100 19.00 -20.44 -27.97
C PRO A 100 19.90 -19.21 -27.77
N PRO A 101 20.75 -19.20 -26.74
CA PRO A 101 21.60 -18.06 -26.47
C PRO A 101 22.51 -17.80 -27.69
N PRO A 102 22.71 -16.54 -28.10
CA PRO A 102 23.79 -16.24 -29.01
C PRO A 102 25.10 -16.68 -28.36
N SER A 103 25.87 -17.47 -29.10
CA SER A 103 27.25 -17.79 -28.77
C SER A 103 28.06 -16.51 -28.84
N GLU A 104 28.30 -15.87 -27.70
CA GLU A 104 29.16 -14.68 -27.61
C GLU A 104 30.56 -15.05 -27.15
N ASP A 105 31.51 -14.64 -27.99
CA ASP A 105 32.95 -14.73 -27.82
C ASP A 105 33.43 -14.03 -26.54
N LEU A 106 34.06 -14.81 -25.67
CA LEU A 106 34.78 -14.33 -24.50
C LEU A 106 36.14 -13.75 -24.90
N SER A 107 36.19 -12.47 -25.29
CA SER A 107 37.42 -11.66 -25.17
C SER A 107 37.16 -10.16 -25.34
N SER A 108 36.51 -9.52 -24.37
CA SER A 108 36.60 -8.07 -24.20
C SER A 108 37.07 -7.75 -22.78
N VAL A 109 38.21 -7.05 -22.70
CA VAL A 109 38.77 -6.51 -21.47
C VAL A 109 37.74 -5.56 -20.83
N PRO A 110 37.43 -5.67 -19.52
CA PRO A 110 36.43 -4.82 -18.87
C PRO A 110 36.87 -3.36 -18.94
N SER A 111 35.94 -2.49 -19.36
CA SER A 111 36.23 -1.09 -19.69
C SER A 111 36.04 -0.15 -18.51
N SER A 112 35.41 -0.61 -17.43
CA SER A 112 35.23 0.17 -16.21
C SER A 112 35.52 -0.63 -14.93
N GLU A 113 36.05 0.05 -13.91
CA GLU A 113 36.26 -0.50 -12.56
C GLU A 113 34.94 -1.03 -11.95
N ARG A 114 33.82 -0.45 -12.35
CA ARG A 114 32.46 -0.84 -11.95
C ARG A 114 32.04 -2.21 -12.49
N GLU A 115 32.39 -2.53 -13.73
CA GLU A 115 32.17 -3.87 -14.31
C GLU A 115 33.00 -4.95 -13.62
N ARG A 116 34.20 -4.57 -13.14
CA ARG A 116 35.04 -5.48 -12.35
C ARG A 116 34.42 -5.75 -10.99
N LEU A 117 34.00 -4.70 -10.27
CA LEU A 117 33.29 -4.83 -9.00
C LEU A 117 32.04 -5.70 -9.15
N ALA A 118 31.16 -5.42 -10.13
CA ALA A 118 29.94 -6.19 -10.36
C ALA A 118 30.15 -7.70 -10.56
N ARG A 119 31.31 -8.13 -11.09
CA ARG A 119 31.65 -9.55 -11.28
C ARG A 119 32.29 -10.22 -10.07
N GLU A 120 32.87 -9.44 -9.16
CA GLU A 120 33.53 -9.92 -7.94
C GLU A 120 32.59 -9.89 -6.72
N VAL A 121 31.39 -9.32 -6.88
CA VAL A 121 30.42 -9.12 -5.81
C VAL A 121 29.70 -10.42 -5.45
N GLU A 122 29.74 -10.73 -4.17
CA GLU A 122 28.90 -11.76 -3.55
C GLU A 122 27.45 -11.24 -3.51
N LEU A 123 26.57 -11.87 -4.30
CA LEU A 123 25.13 -11.66 -4.19
C LEU A 123 24.60 -12.56 -3.07
N ASP A 124 23.85 -11.98 -2.14
CA ASP A 124 23.07 -12.74 -1.18
C ASP A 124 22.13 -13.68 -1.94
N ASP A 125 21.87 -14.86 -1.37
CA ASP A 125 20.85 -15.72 -1.92
C ASP A 125 19.55 -14.92 -1.93
N THR A 126 19.04 -14.65 -3.14
CA THR A 126 17.77 -13.93 -3.36
C THR A 126 16.58 -14.60 -2.66
N SER A 127 16.82 -15.72 -1.98
CA SER A 127 15.97 -16.30 -0.95
C SER A 127 15.39 -15.28 0.04
N SER A 128 16.10 -14.21 0.43
CA SER A 128 15.54 -13.13 1.28
C SER A 128 14.37 -12.35 0.63
N ILE A 129 14.15 -12.50 -0.67
CA ILE A 129 13.14 -11.79 -1.45
C ILE A 129 11.79 -12.55 -1.47
N ASN A 130 11.78 -13.85 -1.17
CA ASN A 130 10.56 -14.65 -1.31
C ASN A 130 10.51 -15.94 -0.49
N THR A 131 11.60 -16.38 0.15
CA THR A 131 11.56 -17.67 0.82
C THR A 131 10.72 -17.60 2.08
N SER A 132 9.96 -18.68 2.23
CA SER A 132 9.28 -19.22 3.40
C SER A 132 10.13 -19.33 4.69
N SER A 133 11.20 -18.55 4.83
CA SER A 133 11.63 -18.07 6.15
C SER A 133 10.55 -17.12 6.66
N GLY A 134 10.47 -16.85 7.97
CA GLY A 134 9.42 -16.00 8.54
C GLY A 134 9.42 -14.52 8.08
N TYR A 135 10.17 -14.17 7.01
CA TYR A 135 10.59 -12.82 6.63
C TYR A 135 10.36 -12.52 5.14
N SER A 136 9.26 -13.00 4.56
CA SER A 136 8.90 -12.74 3.16
C SER A 136 8.15 -11.40 3.01
N PHE A 137 8.39 -10.69 1.89
CA PHE A 137 7.58 -9.56 1.45
C PHE A 137 6.10 -9.92 1.21
N ALA A 138 5.76 -11.21 1.12
CA ALA A 138 4.42 -11.75 0.93
C ALA A 138 3.51 -11.66 2.19
N VAL A 139 3.62 -10.56 2.93
CA VAL A 139 2.93 -10.33 4.20
C VAL A 139 1.40 -10.31 4.02
N TRP A 140 0.92 -9.99 2.81
CA TRP A 140 -0.50 -9.89 2.51
C TRP A 140 -1.27 -11.19 2.65
N ASN A 141 -0.61 -12.34 2.45
CA ASN A 141 -1.24 -13.65 2.60
C ASN A 141 -1.68 -13.90 4.06
N SER A 142 -0.91 -13.37 5.01
CA SER A 142 -1.19 -13.43 6.46
C SER A 142 -2.25 -12.40 6.90
N TRP A 143 -2.57 -11.41 6.07
CA TRP A 143 -3.53 -10.33 6.39
C TRP A 143 -4.99 -10.67 6.02
N SER A 144 -5.23 -11.86 5.47
CA SER A 144 -6.52 -12.26 4.88
C SER A 144 -7.66 -12.58 5.87
N HIS A 145 -7.53 -12.25 7.16
CA HIS A 145 -8.51 -12.64 8.18
C HIS A 145 -9.07 -11.42 8.93
N PRO A 146 -10.36 -11.06 8.72
CA PRO A 146 -11.03 -10.06 9.55
C PRO A 146 -10.99 -10.51 11.01
N THR A 147 -10.36 -9.72 11.88
CA THR A 147 -10.22 -10.06 13.30
C THR A 147 -11.48 -9.83 14.11
N HIS A 148 -12.47 -9.09 13.57
CA HIS A 148 -13.71 -8.75 14.27
C HIS A 148 -14.93 -8.84 13.36
N THR A 149 -15.94 -9.59 13.80
CA THR A 149 -17.29 -9.55 13.23
C THR A 149 -17.92 -8.19 13.51
N ILE A 150 -18.54 -7.60 12.49
CA ILE A 150 -19.35 -6.39 12.61
C ILE A 150 -20.39 -6.63 13.71
N PRO A 151 -20.55 -5.72 14.70
CA PRO A 151 -21.72 -5.76 15.57
C PRO A 151 -22.96 -5.68 14.68
N GLN A 152 -23.74 -6.76 14.61
CA GLN A 152 -24.96 -6.82 13.79
C GLN A 152 -26.06 -5.87 14.30
N ASP A 153 -25.88 -5.30 15.49
CA ASP A 153 -26.92 -4.64 16.28
C ASP A 153 -26.93 -3.09 16.20
N TYR A 154 -26.20 -2.47 15.29
CA TYR A 154 -26.30 -1.01 15.09
C TYR A 154 -26.78 -0.65 13.69
N PRO A 155 -28.08 -0.39 13.49
CA PRO A 155 -28.54 0.32 12.31
C PRO A 155 -28.00 1.76 12.40
N ILE A 156 -26.86 2.00 11.77
CA ILE A 156 -26.39 3.36 11.52
C ILE A 156 -27.30 3.95 10.46
N ASP A 157 -28.14 4.90 10.87
CA ASP A 157 -28.94 5.67 9.94
C ASP A 157 -28.05 6.71 9.24
N ILE A 158 -27.89 6.57 7.92
CA ILE A 158 -27.11 7.50 7.11
C ILE A 158 -28.02 8.68 6.79
N SER A 159 -27.88 9.75 7.59
CA SER A 159 -28.62 10.99 7.36
C SER A 159 -27.93 11.91 6.33
N PRO A 160 -28.68 12.79 5.65
CA PRO A 160 -28.11 13.81 4.79
C PRO A 160 -27.12 14.72 5.54
N GLU A 161 -27.45 15.13 6.76
CA GLU A 161 -26.59 15.98 7.60
C GLU A 161 -25.25 15.29 7.92
N LEU A 162 -25.27 14.00 8.23
CA LEU A 162 -24.03 13.24 8.44
C LEU A 162 -23.21 13.17 7.14
N THR A 163 -23.87 13.00 6.00
CA THR A 163 -23.23 12.96 4.69
C THR A 163 -22.55 14.30 4.38
N ASP A 164 -23.27 15.41 4.56
CA ASP A 164 -22.77 16.77 4.36
C ASP A 164 -21.52 17.06 5.22
N ASN A 165 -21.59 16.72 6.50
CA ASN A 165 -20.49 16.91 7.44
C ASN A 165 -19.25 16.08 7.06
N LEU A 166 -19.44 14.83 6.62
CA LEU A 166 -18.32 13.98 6.19
C LEU A 166 -17.70 14.44 4.87
N VAL A 167 -18.50 14.94 3.94
CA VAL A 167 -18.01 15.55 2.68
C VAL A 167 -17.18 16.79 2.96
N ASP A 168 -17.68 17.70 3.80
CA ASP A 168 -16.95 18.91 4.17
C ASP A 168 -15.65 18.56 4.91
N LEU A 169 -15.70 17.58 5.82
CA LEU A 169 -14.55 17.11 6.56
C LEU A 169 -13.47 16.51 5.65
N TYR A 170 -13.84 15.69 4.65
CA TYR A 170 -12.91 15.16 3.65
C TYR A 170 -12.15 16.28 2.95
N CYS A 171 -12.88 17.32 2.53
CA CYS A 171 -12.30 18.41 1.75
C CYS A 171 -11.37 19.31 2.58
N ARG A 172 -11.60 19.42 3.89
CA ARG A 172 -10.82 20.27 4.81
C ARG A 172 -9.66 19.58 5.52
N THR A 173 -9.51 18.25 5.40
CA THR A 173 -8.49 17.47 6.12
C THR A 173 -7.49 16.78 5.17
N PRO A 174 -6.58 17.55 4.51
CA PRO A 174 -5.67 16.98 3.53
C PRO A 174 -4.60 16.04 4.12
N CYS A 175 -4.38 16.07 5.44
CA CYS A 175 -3.49 15.15 6.15
C CYS A 175 -4.05 13.72 6.29
N CYS A 176 -5.35 13.53 6.08
CA CYS A 176 -6.03 12.24 6.19
C CYS A 176 -6.04 11.47 4.85
N SER A 177 -6.50 10.21 4.87
CA SER A 177 -6.78 9.44 3.65
C SER A 177 -5.56 9.27 2.73
N ALA A 178 -4.45 8.76 3.28
CA ALA A 178 -3.16 8.61 2.63
C ALA A 178 -2.57 9.92 2.06
N LEU A 179 -2.60 11.01 2.84
CA LEU A 179 -2.26 12.36 2.36
C LEU A 179 -3.11 12.75 1.14
N ARG A 180 -4.43 12.71 1.34
CA ARG A 180 -5.51 13.03 0.40
C ARG A 180 -5.20 12.61 -1.04
N LEU A 181 -5.71 11.45 -1.44
CA LEU A 181 -5.59 10.96 -2.81
C LEU A 181 -5.92 12.06 -3.85
N PRO A 182 -5.02 12.34 -4.81
CA PRO A 182 -5.14 13.47 -5.74
C PRO A 182 -6.10 13.16 -6.89
N VAL A 183 -6.96 12.15 -6.73
CA VAL A 183 -7.97 11.76 -7.71
C VAL A 183 -9.23 12.61 -7.61
N ILE A 184 -9.42 13.34 -6.51
CA ILE A 184 -10.53 14.28 -6.31
C ILE A 184 -9.98 15.70 -6.23
N ASP A 185 -10.40 16.55 -7.16
CA ASP A 185 -10.27 18.00 -6.99
C ASP A 185 -11.33 18.45 -5.96
N THR A 186 -10.90 18.73 -4.73
CA THR A 186 -11.82 19.04 -3.64
C THR A 186 -12.58 20.34 -3.85
N ALA A 187 -11.98 21.32 -4.55
CA ALA A 187 -12.63 22.59 -4.82
C ALA A 187 -13.75 22.39 -5.86
N GLU A 188 -13.43 21.74 -6.97
CA GLU A 188 -14.41 21.41 -8.00
C GLU A 188 -15.51 20.48 -7.45
N PHE A 189 -15.13 19.46 -6.69
CA PHE A 189 -16.05 18.50 -6.08
C PHE A 189 -17.05 19.20 -5.15
N LEU A 190 -16.60 20.11 -4.27
CA LEU A 190 -17.51 20.84 -3.38
C LEU A 190 -18.47 21.76 -4.15
N VAL A 191 -17.99 22.41 -5.21
CA VAL A 191 -18.85 23.23 -6.08
C VAL A 191 -19.93 22.37 -6.74
N ARG A 192 -19.55 21.20 -7.29
CA ARG A 192 -20.49 20.23 -7.87
C ARG A 192 -21.45 19.69 -6.81
N TYR A 193 -20.97 19.35 -5.62
CA TYR A 193 -21.77 18.78 -4.53
C TYR A 193 -22.89 19.74 -4.09
N ARG A 194 -22.57 21.03 -3.96
CA ARG A 194 -23.51 22.08 -3.56
C ARG A 194 -24.37 22.59 -4.71
N HIS A 195 -24.23 22.04 -5.91
CA HIS A 195 -24.96 22.51 -7.08
C HIS A 195 -26.48 22.31 -6.91
N ALA A 196 -27.28 23.29 -7.31
CA ALA A 196 -28.74 23.27 -7.17
C ALA A 196 -29.41 22.20 -8.06
N ASP A 197 -28.91 22.05 -9.29
CA ASP A 197 -29.29 20.99 -10.24
C ASP A 197 -28.60 19.67 -9.87
N GLU A 198 -29.42 18.65 -9.55
CA GLU A 198 -28.97 17.31 -9.14
C GLU A 198 -28.18 16.59 -10.24
N SER A 199 -28.47 16.86 -11.52
CA SER A 199 -27.77 16.21 -12.65
C SER A 199 -26.31 16.63 -12.79
N LYS A 200 -25.93 17.74 -12.16
CA LYS A 200 -24.55 18.27 -12.14
C LYS A 200 -23.78 17.90 -10.88
N ARG A 201 -24.45 17.27 -9.91
CA ARG A 201 -23.81 16.79 -8.69
C ARG A 201 -22.90 15.60 -8.99
N PRO A 202 -21.93 15.31 -8.10
CA PRO A 202 -21.17 14.07 -8.17
C PRO A 202 -22.10 12.87 -8.05
N SER A 203 -21.73 11.74 -8.65
CA SER A 203 -22.50 10.52 -8.50
C SER A 203 -22.64 10.13 -7.02
N THR A 204 -23.80 9.60 -6.64
CA THR A 204 -24.06 9.20 -5.25
C THR A 204 -23.09 8.14 -4.76
N VAL A 205 -22.63 7.24 -5.65
CA VAL A 205 -21.60 6.25 -5.33
C VAL A 205 -20.27 6.90 -4.96
N LEU A 206 -19.87 7.98 -5.64
CA LEU A 206 -18.67 8.74 -5.30
C LEU A 206 -18.81 9.46 -3.96
N ILE A 207 -19.96 10.08 -3.70
CA ILE A 207 -20.25 10.74 -2.41
C ILE A 207 -20.09 9.72 -1.27
N TYR A 208 -20.69 8.54 -1.39
CA TYR A 208 -20.57 7.50 -0.36
C TYR A 208 -19.16 6.95 -0.21
N ALA A 209 -18.40 6.79 -1.30
CA ALA A 209 -17.00 6.38 -1.21
C ALA A 209 -16.14 7.45 -0.47
N ILE A 210 -16.37 8.73 -0.74
CA ILE A 210 -15.73 9.84 -0.02
C ILE A 210 -16.12 9.84 1.46
N CYS A 211 -17.40 9.69 1.79
CA CYS A 211 -17.86 9.59 3.17
C CYS A 211 -17.27 8.38 3.89
N ALA A 212 -17.12 7.25 3.21
CA ALA A 212 -16.49 6.06 3.78
C ALA A 212 -15.02 6.32 4.16
N MET A 213 -14.27 7.01 3.31
CA MET A 213 -12.90 7.43 3.61
C MET A 213 -12.86 8.45 4.76
N ALA A 214 -13.71 9.48 4.69
CA ALA A 214 -13.75 10.56 5.66
C ALA A 214 -14.12 10.06 7.06
N ALA A 215 -15.10 9.15 7.16
CA ALA A 215 -15.52 8.54 8.42
C ALA A 215 -14.35 7.84 9.14
N ARG A 216 -13.55 7.08 8.38
CA ARG A 216 -12.44 6.31 8.94
C ARG A 216 -11.23 7.17 9.27
N ASN A 217 -10.84 8.03 8.34
CA ASN A 217 -9.57 8.74 8.39
C ASN A 217 -9.69 10.10 9.07
N ALA A 218 -10.73 10.86 8.76
CA ALA A 218 -10.84 12.24 9.24
C ALA A 218 -11.73 12.33 10.48
N PHE A 219 -12.94 11.78 10.44
CA PHE A 219 -13.88 11.86 11.55
C PHE A 219 -13.35 11.17 12.80
N GLN A 220 -12.84 9.94 12.66
CA GLN A 220 -12.26 9.22 13.79
C GLN A 220 -11.08 9.98 14.42
N LEU A 221 -10.20 10.57 13.61
CA LEU A 221 -8.92 11.14 14.07
C LEU A 221 -9.00 12.61 14.48
N HIS A 222 -9.90 13.40 13.89
CA HIS A 222 -10.00 14.83 14.14
C HIS A 222 -11.24 15.23 14.94
N VAL A 223 -12.29 14.40 14.96
CA VAL A 223 -13.57 14.72 15.62
C VAL A 223 -13.82 13.78 16.80
N TRP A 224 -13.85 12.47 16.57
CA TRP A 224 -14.23 11.50 17.59
C TRP A 224 -13.16 11.32 18.68
N SER A 225 -11.89 11.22 18.28
CA SER A 225 -10.72 11.09 19.17
C SER A 225 -10.59 12.22 20.20
N LYS A 226 -11.10 13.42 19.90
CA LYS A 226 -10.99 14.61 20.74
C LYS A 226 -12.10 14.72 21.78
N ARG A 227 -13.11 13.84 21.73
CA ARG A 227 -14.20 13.84 22.72
C ARG A 227 -13.67 13.43 24.10
N PRO A 228 -14.22 13.98 25.19
CA PRO A 228 -13.84 13.56 26.54
C PRO A 228 -13.95 12.04 26.74
N ALA A 229 -12.97 11.44 27.41
CA ALA A 229 -12.89 9.98 27.61
C ALA A 229 -14.08 9.38 28.38
N HIS A 230 -14.82 10.20 29.12
CA HIS A 230 -16.04 9.77 29.84
C HIS A 230 -17.31 9.81 28.95
N GLU A 231 -17.25 10.46 27.79
CA GLU A 231 -18.35 10.57 26.82
C GLU A 231 -18.13 9.66 25.60
N SER A 232 -16.92 9.16 25.40
CA SER A 232 -16.57 8.25 24.31
C SER A 232 -16.51 6.82 24.83
N PRO A 233 -17.41 5.91 24.42
CA PRO A 233 -17.08 4.49 24.52
C PRO A 233 -15.76 4.26 23.75
N GLN A 234 -14.96 3.28 24.18
CA GLN A 234 -13.74 2.80 23.47
C GLN A 234 -14.02 2.27 22.04
N TYR A 235 -15.21 2.54 21.51
CA TYR A 235 -15.73 2.09 20.24
C TYR A 235 -15.24 2.96 19.10
N ASN A 236 -14.76 2.28 18.06
CA ASN A 236 -14.29 2.88 16.82
C ASN A 236 -15.48 3.16 15.89
N ILE A 237 -16.23 4.22 16.19
CA ILE A 237 -17.41 4.62 15.41
C ILE A 237 -17.05 4.97 13.96
N GLY A 238 -15.85 5.51 13.72
CA GLY A 238 -15.39 5.86 12.38
C GLY A 238 -15.30 4.64 11.47
N LYS A 239 -14.91 3.47 12.01
CA LYS A 239 -15.00 2.19 11.30
C LYS A 239 -16.44 1.82 10.97
N ALA A 240 -17.34 1.85 11.95
CA ALA A 240 -18.72 1.45 11.73
C ALA A 240 -19.41 2.33 10.68
N LEU A 241 -19.20 3.65 10.75
CA LEU A 241 -19.64 4.61 9.73
C LEU A 241 -19.00 4.32 8.36
N SER A 242 -17.68 4.13 8.31
CA SER A 242 -16.97 3.82 7.07
C SER A 242 -17.53 2.58 6.39
N MET A 243 -17.80 1.53 7.16
CA MET A 243 -18.39 0.29 6.65
C MET A 243 -19.82 0.47 6.17
N ALA A 244 -20.65 1.24 6.89
CA ALA A 244 -22.01 1.55 6.44
C ALA A 244 -22.01 2.27 5.09
N TYR A 245 -21.17 3.29 4.92
CA TYR A 245 -21.01 3.98 3.64
C TYR A 245 -20.37 3.08 2.56
N CYS A 246 -19.43 2.19 2.90
CA CYS A 246 -18.89 1.21 1.95
C CYS A 246 -19.97 0.26 1.44
N LEU A 247 -20.85 -0.22 2.31
CA LEU A 247 -21.96 -1.10 1.93
C LEU A 247 -22.94 -0.38 1.00
N LYS A 248 -23.31 0.87 1.32
CA LYS A 248 -24.15 1.68 0.44
C LYS A 248 -23.50 2.03 -0.88
N GLY A 249 -22.21 2.40 -0.87
CA GLY A 249 -21.43 2.62 -2.07
C GLY A 249 -21.37 1.36 -2.94
N ARG A 250 -21.18 0.19 -2.34
CA ARG A 250 -21.19 -1.10 -3.05
C ARG A 250 -22.56 -1.43 -3.65
N GLU A 251 -23.65 -1.24 -2.90
CA GLU A 251 -25.02 -1.44 -3.40
C GLU A 251 -25.25 -0.60 -4.67
N LEU A 252 -24.93 0.70 -4.62
CA LEU A 252 -25.06 1.59 -5.77
C LEU A 252 -24.09 1.28 -6.91
N LEU A 253 -22.86 0.88 -6.59
CA LEU A 253 -21.88 0.49 -7.60
C LEU A 253 -22.35 -0.74 -8.38
N ALA A 254 -23.05 -1.67 -7.72
CA ALA A 254 -23.63 -2.85 -8.38
C ALA A 254 -24.69 -2.49 -9.44
N ASP A 255 -25.32 -1.32 -9.32
CA ASP A 255 -26.32 -0.83 -10.28
C ASP A 255 -25.72 0.01 -11.41
N CYS A 256 -24.47 0.48 -11.27
CA CYS A 256 -23.84 1.39 -12.23
C CYS A 256 -22.44 0.95 -12.70
N PHE A 257 -22.00 -0.27 -12.38
CA PHE A 257 -20.65 -0.73 -12.75
C PHE A 257 -20.45 -0.85 -14.27
N ASP A 258 -21.54 -1.00 -15.03
CA ASP A 258 -21.59 -1.07 -16.49
C ASP A 258 -21.78 0.30 -17.17
N GLN A 259 -21.83 1.38 -16.38
CA GLN A 259 -21.93 2.76 -16.84
C GLN A 259 -20.64 3.50 -16.45
N PRO A 260 -19.55 3.33 -17.22
CA PRO A 260 -18.28 3.93 -16.91
C PRO A 260 -18.38 5.46 -16.93
N SER A 261 -17.97 6.08 -15.83
CA SER A 261 -17.81 7.52 -15.69
C SER A 261 -16.61 7.81 -14.80
N MET A 262 -16.06 9.02 -14.88
CA MET A 262 -14.94 9.42 -14.00
C MET A 262 -15.32 9.27 -12.54
N ASP A 263 -16.52 9.70 -12.14
CA ASP A 263 -16.99 9.60 -10.77
C ASP A 263 -17.12 8.13 -10.32
N ASN A 264 -17.66 7.24 -11.14
CA ASN A 264 -17.82 5.82 -10.80
C ASN A 264 -16.45 5.12 -10.70
N CYS A 265 -15.52 5.45 -11.59
CA CYS A 265 -14.15 4.93 -11.56
C CYS A 265 -13.39 5.40 -10.30
N GLN A 266 -13.50 6.69 -9.96
CA GLN A 266 -12.95 7.23 -8.72
C GLN A 266 -13.58 6.55 -7.51
N ALA A 267 -14.90 6.39 -7.49
CA ALA A 267 -15.61 5.75 -6.38
C ALA A 267 -15.15 4.31 -6.16
N ALA A 268 -15.00 3.51 -7.22
CA ALA A 268 -14.50 2.14 -7.12
C ALA A 268 -13.06 2.10 -6.56
N LEU A 269 -12.18 3.03 -6.98
CA LEU A 269 -10.82 3.15 -6.44
C LEU A 269 -10.83 3.50 -4.94
N LEU A 270 -11.65 4.48 -4.55
CA LEU A 270 -11.77 4.88 -3.14
C LEU A 270 -12.37 3.75 -2.29
N LEU A 271 -13.36 3.01 -2.79
CA LEU A 271 -13.92 1.83 -2.11
C LEU A 271 -12.88 0.72 -1.95
N SER A 272 -12.00 0.52 -2.93
CA SER A 272 -10.86 -0.40 -2.79
C SER A 272 -9.99 -0.02 -1.58
N TYR A 273 -9.62 1.26 -1.48
CA TYR A 273 -8.84 1.79 -0.36
C TYR A 273 -9.58 1.69 0.98
N CYS A 274 -10.89 1.95 1.02
CA CYS A 274 -11.66 1.80 2.26
C CYS A 274 -11.69 0.35 2.75
N ASN A 275 -11.83 -0.63 1.85
CA ASN A 275 -11.83 -2.05 2.22
C ASN A 275 -10.48 -2.50 2.78
N HIS A 276 -9.39 -1.93 2.28
CA HIS A 276 -8.06 -2.11 2.86
C HIS A 276 -8.00 -1.62 4.31
N GLN A 277 -8.59 -0.46 4.60
CA GLN A 277 -8.61 0.11 5.95
C GLN A 277 -9.63 -0.50 6.91
N ASN A 278 -10.63 -1.20 6.39
CA ASN A 278 -11.69 -1.86 7.16
C ASN A 278 -11.45 -3.36 7.38
N GLY A 279 -10.32 -3.90 6.88
CA GLY A 279 -9.93 -5.29 7.09
C GLY A 279 -10.57 -6.30 6.14
N TYR A 280 -10.92 -5.87 4.93
CA TYR A 280 -11.46 -6.73 3.88
C TYR A 280 -10.50 -6.83 2.68
N PRO A 281 -9.24 -7.30 2.87
CA PRO A 281 -8.27 -7.35 1.78
C PRO A 281 -8.66 -8.28 0.63
N GLY A 282 -9.51 -9.28 0.91
CA GLY A 282 -9.99 -10.24 -0.08
C GLY A 282 -10.90 -9.65 -1.17
N VAL A 283 -11.38 -8.40 -1.03
CA VAL A 283 -12.19 -7.75 -2.06
C VAL A 283 -11.49 -6.58 -2.76
N ILE A 284 -10.30 -6.18 -2.30
CA ILE A 284 -9.52 -5.05 -2.88
C ILE A 284 -9.33 -5.23 -4.38
N TYR A 285 -8.82 -6.41 -4.79
CA TYR A 285 -8.53 -6.68 -6.19
C TYR A 285 -9.77 -6.59 -7.09
N ILE A 286 -10.96 -6.83 -6.55
CA ILE A 286 -12.23 -6.74 -7.29
C ILE A 286 -12.51 -5.28 -7.62
N TYR A 287 -12.41 -4.38 -6.64
CA TYR A 287 -12.63 -2.95 -6.85
C TYR A 287 -11.53 -2.33 -7.72
N GLU A 288 -10.27 -2.74 -7.58
CA GLU A 288 -9.20 -2.34 -8.50
C GLU A 288 -9.50 -2.75 -9.94
N TRP A 289 -9.99 -3.98 -10.14
CA TRP A 289 -10.35 -4.49 -11.46
C TRP A 289 -11.56 -3.76 -12.07
N ILE A 290 -12.59 -3.48 -11.27
CA ILE A 290 -13.75 -2.68 -11.70
C ILE A 290 -13.29 -1.29 -12.13
N SER A 291 -12.47 -0.63 -11.29
CA SER A 291 -11.94 0.71 -11.60
C SER A 291 -11.12 0.71 -12.87
N TYR A 292 -10.24 -0.28 -13.03
CA TYR A 292 -9.43 -0.46 -14.24
C TYR A 292 -10.29 -0.67 -15.49
N SER A 293 -11.29 -1.54 -15.40
CA SER A 293 -12.20 -1.81 -16.53
C SER A 293 -12.97 -0.56 -16.95
N MET A 294 -13.49 0.21 -15.98
CA MET A 294 -14.12 1.50 -16.26
C MET A 294 -13.15 2.49 -16.91
N ALA A 295 -11.91 2.58 -16.39
CA ALA A 295 -10.89 3.44 -16.97
C ALA A 295 -10.53 3.05 -18.41
N GLN A 296 -10.50 1.76 -18.73
CA GLN A 296 -10.30 1.28 -20.10
C GLN A 296 -11.48 1.63 -21.01
N GLU A 297 -12.72 1.45 -20.55
CA GLU A 297 -13.92 1.79 -21.35
C GLU A 297 -14.06 3.29 -21.59
N LEU A 298 -13.58 4.12 -20.65
CA LEU A 298 -13.44 5.56 -20.85
C LEU A 298 -12.32 5.91 -21.85
N GLY A 299 -11.49 4.96 -22.28
CA GLY A 299 -10.35 5.21 -23.17
C GLY A 299 -9.16 5.86 -22.46
N LEU A 300 -9.07 5.76 -21.12
CA LEU A 300 -7.95 6.34 -20.35
C LEU A 300 -6.62 5.62 -20.58
N TYR A 301 -6.65 4.45 -21.21
CA TYR A 301 -5.48 3.67 -21.62
C TYR A 301 -5.27 3.69 -23.14
N ASP A 302 -6.02 4.48 -23.89
CA ASP A 302 -5.85 4.59 -25.35
C ASP A 302 -4.62 5.44 -25.67
N ALA A 303 -3.72 4.91 -26.50
CA ALA A 303 -2.44 5.57 -26.80
C ALA A 303 -2.62 6.90 -27.56
N ASP A 304 -3.70 7.03 -28.33
CA ASP A 304 -3.96 8.18 -29.18
C ASP A 304 -4.82 9.26 -28.49
N ARG A 305 -5.29 9.00 -27.26
CA ARG A 305 -6.16 9.93 -26.52
C ARG A 305 -5.33 10.88 -25.66
N GLU A 306 -5.48 12.17 -25.88
CA GLU A 306 -4.94 13.17 -24.97
C GLU A 306 -5.75 13.21 -23.67
N LEU A 307 -5.13 12.80 -22.57
CA LEU A 307 -5.75 12.80 -21.25
C LEU A 307 -5.60 14.15 -20.55
N THR A 308 -6.65 14.57 -19.87
CA THR A 308 -6.61 15.67 -18.92
C THR A 308 -5.69 15.35 -17.74
N ARG A 309 -5.33 16.38 -16.97
CA ARG A 309 -4.47 16.23 -15.80
C ARG A 309 -5.07 15.29 -14.74
N GLN A 310 -6.34 15.45 -14.40
CA GLN A 310 -7.06 14.57 -13.47
C GLN A 310 -7.10 13.12 -13.97
N GLU A 311 -7.36 12.91 -15.26
CA GLU A 311 -7.40 11.56 -15.87
C GLU A 311 -6.04 10.85 -15.77
N LYS A 312 -4.94 11.57 -16.07
CA LYS A 312 -3.60 11.02 -15.91
C LYS A 312 -3.36 10.58 -14.47
N ILE A 313 -3.70 11.43 -13.50
CA ILE A 313 -3.51 11.09 -12.08
C ILE A 313 -4.33 9.87 -11.66
N LEU A 314 -5.57 9.73 -12.14
CA LEU A 314 -6.40 8.58 -11.84
C LEU A 314 -5.73 7.27 -12.29
N VAL A 315 -5.25 7.18 -13.52
CA VAL A 315 -4.56 5.96 -14.02
C VAL A 315 -3.24 5.70 -13.30
N TRP A 316 -2.50 6.75 -12.91
CA TRP A 316 -1.29 6.62 -12.09
C TRP A 316 -1.60 6.12 -10.67
N CYS A 317 -2.71 6.55 -10.06
CA CYS A 317 -3.17 6.00 -8.78
C CYS A 317 -3.59 4.53 -8.90
N LEU A 318 -4.31 4.15 -9.96
CA LEU A 318 -4.65 2.75 -10.23
C LEU A 318 -3.41 1.87 -10.33
N TYR A 319 -2.40 2.33 -11.08
CA TYR A 319 -1.10 1.68 -11.17
C TYR A 319 -0.41 1.55 -9.80
N TYR A 320 -0.37 2.63 -9.03
CA TYR A 320 0.32 2.68 -7.75
C TYR A 320 -0.21 1.64 -6.75
N PHE A 321 -1.53 1.62 -6.54
CA PHE A 321 -2.13 0.68 -5.59
C PHE A 321 -2.02 -0.77 -6.06
N ASN A 322 -2.32 -1.03 -7.34
CA ASN A 322 -2.22 -2.38 -7.88
C ASN A 322 -0.79 -2.93 -7.78
N THR A 323 0.21 -2.10 -8.09
CA THR A 323 1.62 -2.51 -8.01
C THR A 323 2.03 -2.82 -6.59
N TRP A 324 1.59 -2.00 -5.61
CA TRP A 324 1.83 -2.29 -4.20
C TRP A 324 1.23 -3.61 -3.75
N TYR A 325 -0.02 -3.87 -4.12
CA TYR A 325 -0.69 -5.12 -3.82
C TYR A 325 0.09 -6.32 -4.37
N ARG A 326 0.55 -6.25 -5.63
CA ARG A 326 1.32 -7.33 -6.26
C ARG A 326 2.69 -7.53 -5.62
N VAL A 327 3.43 -6.46 -5.36
CA VAL A 327 4.72 -6.50 -4.66
C VAL A 327 4.58 -7.15 -3.28
N LEU A 328 3.56 -6.79 -2.52
CA LEU A 328 3.31 -7.35 -1.18
C LEU A 328 2.69 -8.74 -1.18
N GLN A 329 2.31 -9.27 -2.36
CA GLN A 329 1.93 -10.67 -2.55
C GLN A 329 3.09 -11.55 -3.02
N GLY A 330 4.22 -10.95 -3.38
CA GLY A 330 5.32 -11.66 -4.05
C GLY A 330 4.98 -12.08 -5.48
N ASP A 331 3.97 -11.46 -6.11
CA ASP A 331 3.61 -11.71 -7.51
C ASP A 331 4.45 -10.84 -8.45
N SER A 332 4.93 -11.42 -9.55
CA SER A 332 5.83 -10.76 -10.50
C SER A 332 5.19 -10.61 -11.87
N SER A 333 5.25 -9.41 -12.45
CA SER A 333 5.15 -9.24 -13.91
C SER A 333 6.55 -9.33 -14.51
N ALA A 334 6.64 -9.82 -15.75
CA ALA A 334 7.91 -9.94 -16.46
C ALA A 334 8.67 -8.59 -16.58
N SER A 335 7.94 -7.48 -16.63
CA SER A 335 8.48 -6.12 -16.60
C SER A 335 7.43 -5.09 -16.15
N VAL A 336 7.86 -3.88 -15.82
CA VAL A 336 6.96 -2.76 -15.49
C VAL A 336 5.99 -2.46 -16.64
N GLU A 337 6.50 -2.35 -17.86
CA GLU A 337 5.72 -2.05 -19.07
C GLU A 337 4.78 -3.20 -19.47
N SER A 338 5.04 -4.42 -19.02
CA SER A 338 4.14 -5.56 -19.24
C SER A 338 2.94 -5.58 -18.29
N SER A 339 2.93 -4.73 -17.26
CA SER A 339 1.78 -4.60 -16.36
C SER A 339 0.61 -3.98 -17.10
N GLN A 340 -0.53 -4.67 -17.10
CA GLN A 340 -1.77 -4.17 -17.71
C GLN A 340 -2.22 -2.82 -17.10
N PHE A 341 -1.86 -2.56 -15.84
CA PHE A 341 -2.18 -1.32 -15.13
C PHE A 341 -1.21 -0.18 -15.45
N TYR A 342 -0.07 -0.45 -16.12
CA TYR A 342 0.92 0.59 -16.42
C TYR A 342 0.31 1.67 -17.32
N PRO A 343 0.34 2.96 -16.92
CA PRO A 343 -0.27 4.03 -17.69
C PRO A 343 0.45 4.23 -19.03
N ARG A 344 -0.30 4.44 -20.12
CA ARG A 344 0.27 4.79 -21.43
C ARG A 344 0.56 6.28 -21.60
N CYS A 345 0.25 7.08 -20.58
CA CYS A 345 0.50 8.51 -20.56
C CYS A 345 1.73 8.86 -19.72
N SER A 346 2.39 9.97 -20.07
CA SER A 346 3.46 10.51 -19.22
C SER A 346 2.94 10.93 -17.85
N LEU A 347 3.82 10.83 -16.84
CA LEU A 347 3.54 11.35 -15.51
C LEU A 347 3.37 12.88 -15.58
N PRO A 348 2.27 13.45 -15.05
CA PRO A 348 2.11 14.89 -14.99
C PRO A 348 3.27 15.57 -14.23
N PRO A 349 3.77 16.73 -14.69
CA PRO A 349 4.88 17.41 -14.03
C PRO A 349 4.50 17.90 -12.62
N PRO A 350 5.48 18.13 -11.73
CA PRO A 350 5.23 18.72 -10.42
C PRO A 350 4.65 20.13 -10.54
N LEU A 351 3.88 20.56 -9.53
CA LEU A 351 3.41 21.94 -9.44
C LEU A 351 4.53 22.85 -8.96
N PRO A 352 4.62 24.09 -9.49
CA PRO A 352 5.54 25.09 -8.95
C PRO A 352 5.07 25.52 -7.55
N LYS A 353 6.03 25.85 -6.68
CA LYS A 353 5.73 26.37 -5.35
C LYS A 353 5.01 27.73 -5.47
N PRO A 354 3.86 27.92 -4.80
CA PRO A 354 3.21 29.23 -4.76
C PRO A 354 4.14 30.30 -4.19
N ASP A 355 4.18 31.46 -4.83
CA ASP A 355 4.92 32.61 -4.35
C ASP A 355 4.18 33.25 -3.16
N ALA A 356 4.80 33.22 -1.99
CA ALA A 356 4.24 33.78 -0.77
C ALA A 356 4.34 35.33 -0.75
N ASP A 357 5.23 35.90 -1.57
CA ASP A 357 5.47 37.34 -1.62
C ASP A 357 4.62 38.04 -2.70
N ALA A 358 3.79 37.29 -3.43
CA ALA A 358 2.83 37.84 -4.38
C ALA A 358 1.73 38.61 -3.63
N MET A 359 1.88 39.94 -3.57
CA MET A 359 1.11 40.90 -2.75
C MET A 359 -0.42 40.94 -2.96
N GLU A 360 -1.03 40.10 -3.80
CA GLU A 360 -2.43 40.23 -4.25
C GLU A 360 -3.36 39.06 -3.91
N MET A 361 -2.92 38.08 -3.11
CA MET A 361 -3.70 36.86 -2.86
C MET A 361 -4.28 36.78 -1.45
N GLU A 362 -5.56 36.40 -1.35
CA GLU A 362 -6.19 36.11 -0.06
C GLU A 362 -5.50 34.93 0.65
N GLU A 363 -5.41 34.99 1.98
CA GLU A 363 -4.69 33.98 2.79
C GLU A 363 -5.27 32.57 2.61
N SER A 364 -6.60 32.45 2.46
CA SER A 364 -7.28 31.18 2.19
C SER A 364 -6.89 30.58 0.84
N ASP A 365 -6.74 31.41 -0.19
CA ASP A 365 -6.35 30.98 -1.53
C ASP A 365 -4.89 30.54 -1.58
N LEU A 366 -4.00 31.30 -0.92
CA LEU A 366 -2.60 30.90 -0.77
C LEU A 366 -2.50 29.57 -0.02
N ARG A 367 -3.24 29.39 1.08
CA ARG A 367 -3.28 28.14 1.84
C ARG A 367 -3.74 26.97 0.98
N GLN A 368 -4.81 27.13 0.20
CA GLN A 368 -5.30 26.07 -0.68
C GLN A 368 -4.28 25.71 -1.76
N LYS A 369 -3.66 26.71 -2.41
CA LYS A 369 -2.60 26.48 -3.40
C LYS A 369 -1.39 25.77 -2.79
N MET A 370 -1.04 26.09 -1.54
CA MET A 370 0.04 25.40 -0.81
C MET A 370 -0.33 23.95 -0.51
N ILE A 371 -1.56 23.67 -0.09
CA ILE A 371 -2.05 22.29 0.10
C ILE A 371 -1.96 21.52 -1.21
N ASP A 372 -2.46 22.10 -2.30
CA ASP A 372 -2.46 21.46 -3.61
C ASP A 372 -1.04 21.21 -4.13
N TYR A 373 -0.11 22.16 -3.92
CA TYR A 373 1.32 21.98 -4.20
C TYR A 373 1.90 20.75 -3.50
N TYR A 374 1.72 20.63 -2.18
CA TYR A 374 2.33 19.53 -1.43
C TYR A 374 1.66 18.18 -1.71
N VAL A 375 0.32 18.13 -1.77
CA VAL A 375 -0.41 16.90 -2.12
C VAL A 375 0.02 16.42 -3.50
N TRP A 376 0.03 17.31 -4.49
CA TRP A 376 0.40 16.97 -5.86
C TRP A 376 1.83 16.43 -5.95
N ASN A 377 2.78 17.17 -5.37
CA ASN A 377 4.19 16.82 -5.49
C ASN A 377 4.54 15.55 -4.71
N VAL A 378 3.91 15.30 -3.55
CA VAL A 378 4.03 14.00 -2.86
C VAL A 378 3.66 12.88 -3.81
N TRP A 379 2.47 12.93 -4.41
CA TRP A 379 2.02 11.85 -5.28
C TRP A 379 2.88 11.71 -6.54
N HIS A 380 3.31 12.82 -7.15
CA HIS A 380 4.27 12.80 -8.24
C HIS A 380 5.55 12.01 -7.88
N TYR A 381 6.18 12.35 -6.76
CA TYR A 381 7.40 11.67 -6.31
C TYR A 381 7.14 10.23 -5.88
N LEU A 382 6.00 9.94 -5.25
CA LEU A 382 5.60 8.56 -4.93
C LEU A 382 5.44 7.69 -6.18
N PHE A 383 4.89 8.22 -7.27
CA PHE A 383 4.80 7.48 -8.54
C PHE A 383 6.17 7.18 -9.14
N GLN A 384 7.09 8.16 -9.15
CA GLN A 384 8.46 7.94 -9.61
C GLN A 384 9.18 6.86 -8.78
N LEU A 385 9.08 6.95 -7.45
CA LEU A 385 9.62 5.96 -6.52
C LEU A 385 8.94 4.59 -6.66
N GLN A 386 7.68 4.52 -7.08
CA GLN A 386 6.96 3.28 -7.34
C GLN A 386 7.43 2.58 -8.62
N ILE A 387 7.75 3.35 -9.68
CA ILE A 387 8.31 2.81 -10.91
C ILE A 387 9.66 2.14 -10.62
N LEU A 388 10.57 2.87 -9.95
CA LEU A 388 11.88 2.34 -9.56
C LEU A 388 11.74 1.06 -8.72
N ARG A 389 10.83 1.07 -7.75
CA ARG A 389 10.54 -0.10 -6.91
C ARG A 389 10.06 -1.29 -7.71
N HIS A 390 9.15 -1.06 -8.65
CA HIS A 390 8.57 -2.13 -9.47
C HIS A 390 9.63 -2.71 -10.42
N ASP A 391 10.52 -1.88 -10.99
CA ASP A 391 11.67 -2.34 -11.79
C ASP A 391 12.56 -3.27 -10.95
N VAL A 392 12.96 -2.82 -9.76
CA VAL A 392 13.84 -3.57 -8.84
C VAL A 392 13.20 -4.89 -8.43
N MET A 393 11.96 -4.86 -7.95
CA MET A 393 11.27 -6.08 -7.52
C MET A 393 11.08 -7.07 -8.67
N SER A 394 10.69 -6.61 -9.86
CA SER A 394 10.53 -7.48 -11.03
C SER A 394 11.86 -8.15 -11.40
N ARG A 395 12.96 -7.39 -11.38
CA ARG A 395 14.29 -7.88 -11.71
C ARG A 395 14.81 -8.91 -10.70
N LEU A 396 14.63 -8.64 -9.41
CA LEU A 396 15.01 -9.52 -8.32
C LEU A 396 14.21 -10.84 -8.36
N LEU A 397 12.90 -10.76 -8.59
CA LEU A 397 12.03 -11.94 -8.72
C LEU A 397 12.36 -12.77 -9.96
N ALA A 398 12.66 -12.12 -11.09
CA ALA A 398 13.06 -12.80 -12.32
C ALA A 398 14.39 -13.56 -12.14
N ALA A 399 15.38 -12.95 -11.48
CA ALA A 399 16.65 -13.60 -11.17
C ALA A 399 16.46 -14.85 -10.31
N GLN A 400 15.61 -14.74 -9.28
CA GLN A 400 15.29 -15.86 -8.41
C GLN A 400 14.61 -17.01 -9.16
N ALA A 401 13.65 -16.70 -10.03
CA ALA A 401 12.93 -17.70 -10.83
C ALA A 401 13.84 -18.43 -11.84
N ALA A 402 14.89 -17.76 -12.33
CA ALA A 402 15.84 -18.36 -13.27
C ALA A 402 16.71 -19.46 -12.65
N GLY A 403 16.85 -19.49 -11.31
CA GLY A 403 17.55 -20.56 -10.55
C GLY A 403 19.04 -20.73 -10.86
N LYS A 404 19.61 -19.90 -11.75
CA LYS A 404 21.04 -19.84 -12.09
C LYS A 404 21.58 -18.46 -11.70
N SER A 405 22.89 -18.36 -11.47
CA SER A 405 23.58 -17.08 -11.28
C SER A 405 23.37 -16.21 -12.52
N ASP A 406 22.46 -15.24 -12.37
CA ASP A 406 22.16 -14.25 -13.38
C ASP A 406 23.28 -13.20 -13.39
N VAL A 407 24.20 -13.33 -14.36
CA VAL A 407 25.42 -12.53 -14.42
C VAL A 407 25.13 -11.06 -14.70
N SER A 408 23.95 -10.70 -15.25
CA SER A 408 23.60 -9.29 -15.48
C SER A 408 22.97 -8.61 -14.27
N LEU A 409 22.50 -9.38 -13.28
CA LEU A 409 21.77 -8.84 -12.13
C LEU A 409 22.55 -7.76 -11.37
N PRO A 410 23.84 -7.95 -11.01
CA PRO A 410 24.61 -6.90 -10.33
C PRO A 410 24.68 -5.59 -11.12
N LEU A 411 24.91 -5.68 -12.44
CA LEU A 411 25.00 -4.51 -13.32
C LEU A 411 23.66 -3.78 -13.42
N ASP A 412 22.57 -4.53 -13.56
CA ASP A 412 21.21 -3.98 -13.63
C ASP A 412 20.85 -3.24 -12.34
N LEU A 413 21.13 -3.85 -11.17
CA LEU A 413 20.90 -3.22 -9.87
C LEU A 413 21.74 -1.97 -9.67
N MET A 414 23.02 -1.97 -10.08
CA MET A 414 23.87 -0.78 -10.03
C MET A 414 23.35 0.35 -10.92
N ALA A 415 22.85 0.05 -12.12
CA ALA A 415 22.23 1.06 -12.97
C ALA A 415 20.93 1.63 -12.35
N MET A 416 20.17 0.79 -11.63
CA MET A 416 18.99 1.25 -10.90
C MET A 416 19.35 2.08 -9.66
N GLN A 417 20.50 1.84 -9.01
CA GLN A 417 21.04 2.72 -7.97
C GLN A 417 21.33 4.12 -8.50
N ASP A 418 21.95 4.24 -9.68
CA ASP A 418 22.20 5.54 -10.32
C ASP A 418 20.88 6.27 -10.60
N ARG A 419 19.87 5.58 -11.13
CA ARG A 419 18.54 6.17 -11.37
C ARG A 419 17.88 6.67 -10.09
N LEU A 420 18.03 5.94 -8.97
CA LEU A 420 17.50 6.37 -7.68
C LEU A 420 18.25 7.61 -7.14
N GLN A 421 19.56 7.65 -7.31
CA GLN A 421 20.37 8.80 -6.93
C GLN A 421 20.06 10.03 -7.79
N ASP A 422 19.88 9.85 -9.10
CA ASP A 422 19.45 10.90 -10.02
C ASP A 422 18.08 11.45 -9.64
N PHE A 423 17.12 10.59 -9.29
CA PHE A 423 15.84 11.02 -8.74
C PHE A 423 16.06 11.93 -7.52
N TYR A 424 16.89 11.52 -6.57
CA TYR A 424 17.13 12.29 -5.34
C TYR A 424 17.79 13.65 -5.61
N ASN A 425 18.82 13.65 -6.46
CA ASN A 425 19.57 14.86 -6.83
C ASN A 425 18.68 15.89 -7.56
N ASN A 426 17.67 15.41 -8.29
CA ASN A 426 16.72 16.24 -9.02
C ASN A 426 15.54 16.74 -8.17
N LEU A 427 15.39 16.29 -6.92
CA LEU A 427 14.38 16.84 -6.02
C LEU A 427 14.70 18.31 -5.70
N PRO A 428 13.68 19.17 -5.49
CA PRO A 428 13.93 20.51 -4.97
C PRO A 428 14.58 20.41 -3.58
N SER A 429 15.47 21.36 -3.25
CA SER A 429 16.26 21.33 -2.01
C SER A 429 15.42 21.18 -0.74
N GLU A 430 14.22 21.75 -0.70
CA GLU A 430 13.32 21.62 0.45
C GLU A 430 12.84 20.18 0.71
N TRP A 431 12.83 19.31 -0.31
CA TRP A 431 12.44 17.90 -0.26
C TRP A 431 13.63 16.96 0.00
N GLN A 432 14.85 17.47 -0.06
CA GLN A 432 16.07 16.72 0.20
C GLN A 432 16.44 16.79 1.69
N ASN A 433 17.09 15.74 2.19
CA ASN A 433 17.77 15.63 3.49
C ASN A 433 17.02 16.35 4.63
N PRO A 434 15.83 15.87 5.02
CA PRO A 434 15.12 16.46 6.16
C PRO A 434 16.00 16.38 7.42
N ASP A 435 16.23 17.51 8.08
CA ASP A 435 16.95 17.57 9.35
C ASP A 435 16.07 16.99 10.46
N LEU A 436 16.20 15.68 10.68
CA LEU A 436 15.38 14.92 11.60
C LEU A 436 15.56 15.42 13.06
N ASP A 437 16.76 15.84 13.44
CA ASP A 437 17.06 16.30 14.79
C ASP A 437 16.43 17.67 15.07
N SER A 438 16.53 18.60 14.11
CA SER A 438 15.83 19.88 14.17
C SER A 438 14.31 19.66 14.23
N ILE A 439 13.76 18.80 13.36
CA ILE A 439 12.32 18.52 13.31
C ILE A 439 11.82 17.92 14.63
N ALA A 440 12.59 17.01 15.25
CA ALA A 440 12.25 16.44 16.55
C ALA A 440 12.29 17.49 17.68
N SER A 441 13.28 18.38 17.64
CA SER A 441 13.50 19.39 18.69
C SER A 441 12.44 20.49 18.72
N HIS A 442 11.92 20.90 17.55
CA HIS A 442 10.96 22.00 17.42
C HIS A 442 9.60 21.76 18.11
N HIS A 443 9.28 20.54 18.53
CA HIS A 443 8.03 20.20 19.23
C HIS A 443 8.08 20.30 20.77
N SER A 444 9.24 20.61 21.35
CA SER A 444 9.38 20.71 22.82
C SER A 444 8.70 21.95 23.44
N MET A 445 8.10 22.82 22.63
CA MET A 445 7.36 24.00 23.10
C MET A 445 5.86 23.77 22.90
N PRO A 446 5.06 23.52 23.96
CA PRO A 446 3.61 23.44 23.82
C PRO A 446 3.10 24.78 23.27
N SER A 447 2.51 24.73 22.08
CA SER A 447 1.85 25.90 21.49
C SER A 447 0.83 26.44 22.49
N PRO A 448 0.77 27.76 22.73
CA PRO A 448 -0.14 28.33 23.71
C PRO A 448 -1.57 27.94 23.31
N LYS A 449 -2.26 27.24 24.22
CA LYS A 449 -3.65 26.85 24.08
C LYS A 449 -4.51 28.11 23.95
N SER A 450 -4.66 28.63 22.74
CA SER A 450 -5.70 29.59 22.42
C SER A 450 -7.04 28.90 22.65
N SER A 451 -7.90 29.56 23.40
CA SER A 451 -9.23 29.08 23.76
C SER A 451 -9.97 28.59 22.50
N PRO A 452 -10.51 27.36 22.48
CA PRO A 452 -11.16 26.85 21.28
C PRO A 452 -12.51 27.55 21.10
N SER A 453 -12.62 28.43 20.10
CA SER A 453 -13.91 28.66 19.46
C SER A 453 -14.36 27.34 18.80
N SER A 454 -15.66 27.04 18.85
CA SER A 454 -16.22 25.77 18.39
C SER A 454 -15.99 25.48 16.91
N ASP A 455 -15.71 26.51 16.10
CA ASP A 455 -15.55 26.41 14.65
C ASP A 455 -14.08 26.26 14.17
N ASP A 456 -13.07 26.49 15.02
CA ASP A 456 -11.64 26.47 14.63
C ASP A 456 -10.91 25.14 14.93
N GLN A 457 -11.58 24.15 15.51
CA GLN A 457 -10.93 22.93 16.03
C GLN A 457 -10.32 21.99 14.96
N CYS A 458 -10.48 22.29 13.67
CA CYS A 458 -9.96 21.48 12.56
C CYS A 458 -9.00 22.26 11.63
N GLN A 459 -8.44 23.39 12.06
CA GLN A 459 -7.44 24.10 11.26
C GLN A 459 -6.07 23.38 11.33
N MET A 460 -5.64 22.82 10.20
CA MET A 460 -4.32 22.19 10.06
C MET A 460 -3.20 23.23 9.93
N ASN A 461 -2.12 23.07 10.68
CA ASN A 461 -0.91 23.87 10.51
C ASN A 461 -0.21 23.52 9.18
N MET A 462 -0.02 24.51 8.31
CA MET A 462 0.54 24.33 6.98
C MET A 462 2.02 23.91 7.00
N HIS A 463 2.80 24.44 7.93
CA HIS A 463 4.20 24.04 8.11
C HIS A 463 4.29 22.56 8.50
N ASP A 464 3.39 22.13 9.38
CA ASP A 464 3.37 20.76 9.86
C ASP A 464 3.01 19.78 8.75
N PHE A 465 1.98 20.10 7.97
CA PHE A 465 1.61 19.32 6.80
C PHE A 465 2.72 19.22 5.75
N ALA A 466 3.42 20.33 5.48
CA ALA A 466 4.58 20.34 4.59
C ALA A 466 5.69 19.39 5.07
N VAL A 467 5.99 19.37 6.38
CA VAL A 467 6.95 18.44 6.96
C VAL A 467 6.48 16.99 6.76
N THR A 468 5.21 16.67 7.05
CA THR A 468 4.64 15.33 6.88
C THR A 468 4.76 14.82 5.44
N CYS A 469 4.49 15.69 4.47
CA CYS A 469 4.63 15.40 3.05
C CYS A 469 6.09 15.02 2.70
N ARG A 470 7.06 15.79 3.16
CA ARG A 470 8.49 15.55 2.92
C ARG A 470 9.00 14.27 3.59
N LEU A 471 8.64 14.08 4.86
CA LEU A 471 9.00 12.87 5.62
C LEU A 471 8.44 11.60 4.97
N THR A 472 7.25 11.69 4.37
CA THR A 472 6.69 10.58 3.60
C THR A 472 7.57 10.22 2.40
N ILE A 473 7.98 11.20 1.59
CA ILE A 473 8.90 10.93 0.46
C ILE A 473 10.22 10.35 0.95
N HIS A 474 10.75 10.86 2.07
CA HIS A 474 11.99 10.36 2.66
C HIS A 474 11.89 8.87 3.06
N VAL A 475 10.77 8.44 3.64
CA VAL A 475 10.54 7.02 3.94
C VAL A 475 10.51 6.18 2.66
N TYR A 476 9.76 6.59 1.63
CA TYR A 476 9.64 5.81 0.40
C TYR A 476 10.95 5.77 -0.43
N TYR A 477 11.76 6.82 -0.35
CA TYR A 477 13.12 6.84 -0.91
C TYR A 477 14.02 5.80 -0.23
N ASN A 478 14.04 5.77 1.10
CA ASN A 478 14.85 4.80 1.85
C ASN A 478 14.36 3.35 1.69
N ILE A 479 13.06 3.11 1.46
CA ILE A 479 12.58 1.77 1.07
C ILE A 479 13.26 1.31 -0.23
N ASN A 480 13.35 2.19 -1.24
CA ASN A 480 14.02 1.85 -2.50
C ASN A 480 15.52 1.62 -2.32
N ARG A 481 16.18 2.39 -1.43
CA ARG A 481 17.59 2.11 -1.05
C ARG A 481 17.72 0.70 -0.46
N ILE A 482 16.90 0.33 0.52
CA ILE A 482 16.97 -1.01 1.11
C ILE A 482 16.82 -2.09 0.03
N LEU A 483 15.80 -1.98 -0.84
CA LEU A 483 15.55 -2.96 -1.89
C LEU A 483 16.73 -3.14 -2.87
N LEU A 484 17.41 -2.05 -3.22
CA LEU A 484 18.53 -2.06 -4.16
C LEU A 484 19.84 -2.58 -3.55
N TYR A 485 20.11 -2.24 -2.29
CA TYR A 485 21.41 -2.48 -1.68
C TYR A 485 21.45 -3.80 -0.89
N GLN A 486 20.30 -4.30 -0.41
CA GLN A 486 20.25 -5.52 0.41
C GLN A 486 20.69 -6.81 -0.31
N ALA A 487 20.68 -6.81 -1.64
CA ALA A 487 21.08 -7.97 -2.44
C ALA A 487 22.61 -8.18 -2.46
N PHE A 488 23.36 -7.15 -2.04
CA PHE A 488 24.82 -7.11 -2.15
C PHE A 488 25.54 -7.42 -0.84
N PHE A 489 24.84 -7.88 0.20
CA PHE A 489 25.48 -8.35 1.41
C PHE A 489 24.79 -9.61 1.96
N PRO A 490 25.58 -10.58 2.45
CA PRO A 490 25.07 -11.86 2.93
C PRO A 490 24.16 -11.71 4.16
N SER A 491 23.27 -12.68 4.33
CA SER A 491 22.29 -12.70 5.43
C SER A 491 22.74 -13.49 6.68
N ASP A 492 23.86 -14.21 6.60
CA ASP A 492 24.32 -15.17 7.62
C ASP A 492 25.71 -14.84 8.21
N HIS A 493 26.45 -13.91 7.62
CA HIS A 493 27.77 -13.51 8.10
C HIS A 493 28.10 -12.06 7.74
N LEU A 494 29.10 -11.48 8.42
CA LEU A 494 29.55 -10.13 8.11
C LEU A 494 30.22 -10.09 6.72
N PRO A 495 29.93 -9.06 5.89
CA PRO A 495 30.56 -8.94 4.58
C PRO A 495 32.06 -8.67 4.73
N THR A 496 32.88 -9.30 3.89
CA THR A 496 34.34 -9.13 3.92
C THR A 496 34.87 -8.21 2.84
N ASN A 497 34.08 -7.94 1.79
CA ASN A 497 34.52 -7.08 0.69
C ASN A 497 34.05 -5.61 0.91
N PRO A 498 34.83 -4.60 0.49
CA PRO A 498 34.52 -3.20 0.75
C PRO A 498 33.19 -2.71 0.15
N PHE A 499 32.80 -3.21 -1.01
CA PHE A 499 31.56 -2.81 -1.68
C PHE A 499 30.32 -3.32 -0.92
N SER A 500 30.33 -4.58 -0.50
CA SER A 500 29.27 -5.17 0.31
C SER A 500 29.17 -4.51 1.68
N LEU A 501 30.29 -4.09 2.28
CA LEU A 501 30.29 -3.28 3.50
C LEU A 501 29.61 -1.92 3.27
N GLN A 502 29.93 -1.22 2.18
CA GLN A 502 29.26 0.04 1.83
C GLN A 502 27.76 -0.15 1.58
N CYS A 503 27.36 -1.28 0.97
CA CYS A 503 25.95 -1.62 0.77
C CYS A 503 25.24 -1.91 2.09
N LEU A 504 25.91 -2.59 3.03
CA LEU A 504 25.43 -2.82 4.38
C LEU A 504 25.20 -1.51 5.13
N GLU A 505 26.19 -0.61 5.16
CA GLU A 505 26.09 0.73 5.75
C GLU A 505 24.92 1.52 5.15
N THR A 506 24.81 1.52 3.82
CA THR A 506 23.71 2.18 3.11
C THR A 506 22.33 1.65 3.53
N CYS A 507 22.19 0.34 3.69
CA CYS A 507 20.95 -0.27 4.16
C CYS A 507 20.67 0.02 5.64
N MET A 508 21.70 0.03 6.49
CA MET A 508 21.58 0.37 7.90
C MET A 508 21.11 1.81 8.09
N ASP A 509 21.74 2.75 7.39
CA ASP A 509 21.36 4.16 7.39
C ASP A 509 19.92 4.35 6.90
N ALA A 510 19.55 3.65 5.80
CA ALA A 510 18.21 3.73 5.26
C ALA A 510 17.15 3.15 6.23
N ALA A 511 17.42 2.00 6.86
CA ALA A 511 16.54 1.40 7.85
C ALA A 511 16.38 2.31 9.08
N TYR A 512 17.49 2.85 9.58
CA TYR A 512 17.49 3.78 10.70
C TYR A 512 16.74 5.08 10.38
N ALA A 513 16.95 5.65 9.20
CA ALA A 513 16.22 6.84 8.75
C ALA A 513 14.71 6.61 8.68
N ILE A 514 14.26 5.43 8.22
CA ILE A 514 12.84 5.05 8.21
C ILE A 514 12.28 4.98 9.65
N THR A 515 13.01 4.31 10.55
CA THR A 515 12.60 4.14 11.95
C THR A 515 12.48 5.49 12.66
N CYS A 516 13.50 6.33 12.57
CA CYS A 516 13.52 7.67 13.16
C CYS A 516 12.44 8.58 12.57
N THR A 517 12.25 8.54 11.24
CA THR A 517 11.21 9.34 10.59
C THR A 517 9.82 8.95 11.06
N ASN A 518 9.51 7.65 11.13
CA ASN A 518 8.21 7.20 11.64
C ASN A 518 8.03 7.52 13.13
N ASP A 519 9.09 7.44 13.93
CA ASP A 519 9.04 7.84 15.34
C ASP A 519 8.71 9.33 15.50
N ILE A 520 9.37 10.20 14.71
CA ILE A 520 9.07 11.63 14.63
C ILE A 520 7.60 11.86 14.27
N MET A 521 7.12 11.24 13.19
CA MET A 521 5.75 11.41 12.72
C MET A 521 4.71 10.93 13.75
N VAL A 522 4.98 9.82 14.44
CA VAL A 522 4.04 9.22 15.39
C VAL A 522 4.08 9.90 16.75
N ARG A 523 5.26 9.99 17.38
CA ARG A 523 5.36 10.39 18.79
C ARG A 523 5.53 11.89 18.99
N TYR A 524 6.27 12.54 18.12
CA TYR A 524 6.61 13.95 18.29
C TYR A 524 5.61 14.87 17.60
N ARG A 525 5.00 14.41 16.51
CA ARG A 525 4.10 15.21 15.69
C ARG A 525 2.63 14.78 15.75
N ASP A 526 2.33 13.62 16.33
CA ASP A 526 0.96 13.08 16.44
C ASP A 526 0.23 13.04 15.08
N GLU A 527 0.94 12.67 14.01
CA GLU A 527 0.44 12.77 12.65
C GLU A 527 -0.70 11.77 12.38
N CYS A 528 -1.64 12.17 11.52
CA CYS A 528 -2.81 11.35 11.19
C CYS A 528 -2.47 10.17 10.28
N ASN A 529 -1.41 10.30 9.49
CA ASN A 529 -0.95 9.28 8.55
C ASN A 529 0.58 9.12 8.67
N ALA A 530 1.02 7.98 9.17
CA ALA A 530 2.44 7.59 9.18
C ALA A 530 2.65 6.41 8.21
N PRO A 531 3.69 6.42 7.36
CA PRO A 531 3.97 5.35 6.40
C PRO A 531 4.59 4.13 7.09
N LEU A 532 3.83 3.48 7.98
CA LEU A 532 4.28 2.37 8.82
C LEU A 532 4.81 1.18 8.01
N LEU A 533 4.34 1.01 6.77
CA LEU A 533 4.85 -0.01 5.85
C LEU A 533 6.37 0.09 5.64
N GLY A 534 6.97 1.27 5.75
CA GLY A 534 8.42 1.43 5.70
C GLY A 534 9.15 0.61 6.77
N LEU A 535 8.58 0.46 7.96
CA LEU A 535 9.18 -0.29 9.06
C LEU A 535 9.32 -1.78 8.74
N LEU A 536 8.48 -2.32 7.85
CA LEU A 536 8.66 -3.68 7.33
C LEU A 536 10.03 -3.82 6.63
N PHE A 537 10.36 -2.85 5.78
CA PHE A 537 11.62 -2.85 5.02
C PHE A 537 12.81 -2.60 5.93
N ALA A 538 12.68 -1.70 6.92
CA ALA A 538 13.71 -1.49 7.93
C ALA A 538 13.97 -2.79 8.74
N ASN A 539 12.92 -3.48 9.16
CA ASN A 539 13.02 -4.73 9.92
C ASN A 539 13.72 -5.84 9.14
N ILE A 540 13.59 -5.90 7.81
CA ILE A 540 14.33 -6.87 7.00
C ILE A 540 15.84 -6.69 7.15
N VAL A 541 16.32 -5.44 7.14
CA VAL A 541 17.74 -5.14 7.37
C VAL A 541 18.14 -5.54 8.78
N TYR A 542 17.37 -5.11 9.79
CA TYR A 542 17.62 -5.45 11.18
C TYR A 542 17.68 -6.96 11.40
N VAL A 543 16.73 -7.73 10.88
CA VAL A 543 16.76 -9.20 11.01
C VAL A 543 18.01 -9.82 10.37
N LYS A 544 18.50 -9.32 9.23
CA LYS A 544 19.79 -9.78 8.67
C LYS A 544 20.94 -9.51 9.63
N LEU A 545 21.00 -8.30 10.22
CA LEU A 545 22.03 -7.95 11.21
C LEU A 545 21.97 -8.82 12.47
N MET A 546 20.78 -9.25 12.91
CA MET A 546 20.64 -10.17 14.05
C MET A 546 21.38 -11.50 13.84
N ASN A 547 21.49 -11.96 12.59
CA ASN A 547 22.14 -13.23 12.28
C ASN A 547 23.67 -13.12 12.34
N TYR A 548 24.23 -11.92 12.35
CA TYR A 548 25.66 -11.74 12.49
C TYR A 548 26.09 -12.10 13.91
N ASN A 549 27.14 -12.90 14.02
CA ASN A 549 27.70 -13.32 15.31
C ASN A 549 28.55 -12.21 15.95
N ASP A 550 27.95 -11.04 16.14
CA ASP A 550 28.56 -9.84 16.70
C ASP A 550 27.58 -9.17 17.69
N GLU A 551 28.06 -8.96 18.91
CA GLU A 551 27.24 -8.47 20.03
C GLU A 551 26.76 -7.02 19.83
N GLN A 552 27.55 -6.18 19.15
CA GLN A 552 27.17 -4.79 18.89
C GLN A 552 26.00 -4.73 17.90
N TYR A 553 26.09 -5.50 16.81
CA TYR A 553 25.00 -5.62 15.84
C TYR A 553 23.74 -6.17 16.48
N GLN A 554 23.85 -7.24 17.27
CA GLN A 554 22.70 -7.83 17.94
C GLN A 554 22.03 -6.85 18.91
N THR A 555 22.79 -6.10 19.71
CA THR A 555 22.25 -5.12 20.66
C THR A 555 21.54 -3.97 19.94
N PHE A 556 22.22 -3.33 18.99
CA PHE A 556 21.67 -2.23 18.18
C PHE A 556 20.36 -2.65 17.50
N THR A 557 20.35 -3.86 16.96
CA THR A 557 19.24 -4.38 16.19
C THR A 557 18.04 -4.73 17.07
N GLN A 558 18.25 -5.31 18.25
CA GLN A 558 17.17 -5.56 19.22
C GLN A 558 16.48 -4.26 19.63
N GLU A 559 17.25 -3.20 19.88
CA GLU A 559 16.70 -1.88 20.22
C GLU A 559 15.90 -1.28 19.06
N CYS A 560 16.41 -1.39 17.83
CA CYS A 560 15.73 -0.88 16.63
C CYS A 560 14.44 -1.64 16.30
N LEU A 561 14.43 -2.98 16.44
CA LEU A 561 13.24 -3.81 16.27
C LEU A 561 12.18 -3.47 17.32
N GLN A 562 12.58 -3.33 18.58
CA GLN A 562 11.67 -2.93 19.67
C GLN A 562 11.10 -1.52 19.43
N ARG A 563 11.95 -0.56 19.02
CA ARG A 563 11.50 0.79 18.69
C ARG A 563 10.49 0.81 17.56
N SER A 564 10.74 0.05 16.49
CA SER A 564 9.79 -0.08 15.37
C SER A 564 8.42 -0.57 15.84
N LEU A 565 8.40 -1.60 16.70
CA LEU A 565 7.17 -2.09 17.30
C LEU A 565 6.46 -1.04 18.17
N ASP A 566 7.21 -0.34 19.01
CA ASP A 566 6.65 0.68 19.90
C ASP A 566 6.11 1.89 19.13
N VAL A 567 6.77 2.28 18.03
CA VAL A 567 6.28 3.31 17.10
C VAL A 567 4.96 2.87 16.49
N CYS A 568 4.86 1.63 16.00
CA CYS A 568 3.62 1.15 15.43
C CYS A 568 2.48 1.10 16.46
N LYS A 569 2.76 0.68 17.70
CA LYS A 569 1.78 0.68 18.79
C LYS A 569 1.34 2.08 19.22
N ALA A 570 2.24 3.06 19.14
CA ALA A 570 1.95 4.46 19.44
C ALA A 570 1.17 5.15 18.29
N SER A 571 1.12 4.57 17.09
CA SER A 571 0.46 5.19 15.95
C SER A 571 -1.06 5.29 16.11
N LYS A 572 -1.64 6.39 15.61
CA LYS A 572 -3.11 6.55 15.53
C LYS A 572 -3.79 5.41 14.79
N ALA A 573 -3.16 4.91 13.72
CA ALA A 573 -3.69 3.79 12.95
C ALA A 573 -3.86 2.54 13.84
N TYR A 574 -2.88 2.22 14.69
CA TYR A 574 -3.01 1.11 15.64
C TYR A 574 -4.02 1.44 16.76
N MET A 575 -3.90 2.60 17.40
CA MET A 575 -4.77 3.03 18.52
C MET A 575 -6.26 3.03 18.15
N TYR A 576 -6.60 3.48 16.94
CA TYR A 576 -7.97 3.51 16.42
C TYR A 576 -8.30 2.29 15.55
N ASN A 577 -7.59 1.18 15.79
CA ASN A 577 -7.90 -0.14 15.27
C ASN A 577 -8.09 -0.16 13.74
N PHE A 578 -7.17 0.44 12.98
CA PHE A 578 -7.08 0.22 11.53
C PHE A 578 -6.56 -1.20 11.32
N GLU A 579 -7.32 -2.03 10.63
CA GLU A 579 -7.08 -3.49 10.60
C GLU A 579 -5.72 -3.86 10.03
N MET A 580 -5.25 -3.09 9.04
CA MET A 580 -3.89 -3.22 8.54
C MET A 580 -2.85 -2.99 9.63
N ALA A 581 -2.97 -1.90 10.39
CA ALA A 581 -2.00 -1.56 11.43
C ALA A 581 -2.00 -2.61 12.54
N GLN A 582 -3.15 -3.16 12.90
CA GLN A 582 -3.27 -4.27 13.86
C GLN A 582 -2.58 -5.54 13.35
N SER A 583 -2.86 -5.94 12.11
CA SER A 583 -2.24 -7.11 11.50
C SER A 583 -0.73 -6.93 11.37
N PHE A 584 -0.29 -5.74 10.99
CA PHE A 584 1.11 -5.37 10.89
C PHE A 584 1.82 -5.44 12.25
N VAL A 585 1.24 -4.84 13.30
CA VAL A 585 1.77 -4.93 14.67
C VAL A 585 1.85 -6.36 15.16
N GLY A 586 0.82 -7.18 14.91
CA GLY A 586 0.85 -8.60 15.29
C GLY A 586 2.02 -9.36 14.67
N ILE A 587 2.39 -9.05 13.42
CA ILE A 587 3.55 -9.64 12.74
C ILE A 587 4.85 -9.15 13.37
N MET A 588 5.01 -7.84 13.54
CA MET A 588 6.21 -7.27 14.19
C MET A 588 6.40 -7.76 15.63
N GLU A 589 5.32 -7.94 16.39
CA GLU A 589 5.40 -8.53 17.74
C GLU A 589 5.96 -9.95 17.70
N GLN A 590 5.52 -10.76 16.74
CA GLN A 590 6.00 -12.12 16.60
C GLN A 590 7.48 -12.13 16.18
N GLU A 591 7.89 -11.22 15.31
CA GLU A 591 9.29 -11.03 14.90
C GLU A 591 10.17 -10.65 16.08
N VAL A 592 9.82 -9.57 16.81
CA VAL A 592 10.58 -9.10 17.98
C VAL A 592 10.67 -10.20 19.04
N ARG A 593 9.59 -10.93 19.32
CA ARG A 593 9.62 -12.05 20.27
C ARG A 593 10.53 -13.18 19.83
N THR A 594 10.58 -13.45 18.53
CA THR A 594 11.44 -14.52 17.97
C THR A 594 12.90 -14.10 17.99
N ALA A 595 13.21 -12.85 17.64
CA ALA A 595 14.56 -12.31 17.59
C ALA A 595 15.17 -12.02 18.98
N CYS A 596 14.38 -11.52 19.93
CA CYS A 596 14.87 -11.08 21.24
C CYS A 596 14.71 -12.13 22.36
N GLY A 597 14.04 -13.26 22.08
CA GLY A 597 13.76 -14.32 23.05
C GLY A 597 12.70 -13.96 24.12
N LYS A 598 12.16 -14.99 24.80
CA LYS A 598 11.07 -14.84 25.80
C LYS A 598 11.50 -14.16 27.12
N GLY A 599 12.77 -13.85 27.32
CA GLY A 599 13.37 -13.60 28.64
C GLY A 599 13.36 -12.18 29.19
N ARG A 600 12.97 -11.15 28.42
CA ARG A 600 13.02 -9.74 28.86
C ARG A 600 11.68 -9.02 28.95
N TRP A 601 10.56 -9.72 28.75
CA TRP A 601 9.22 -9.14 28.84
C TRP A 601 8.73 -9.15 30.29
N GLY A 602 9.48 -8.48 31.17
CA GLY A 602 9.08 -8.16 32.54
C GLY A 602 8.72 -6.67 32.62
N THR A 603 7.52 -6.41 33.10
CA THR A 603 6.93 -5.12 33.47
C THR A 603 7.90 -4.12 34.14
N ASP A 604 8.62 -3.33 33.34
CA ASP A 604 9.18 -2.04 33.76
C ASP A 604 9.12 -1.07 32.57
N SER A 605 7.91 -0.58 32.30
CA SER A 605 7.67 0.53 31.38
C SER A 605 8.06 1.85 32.05
N SER A 606 9.36 2.05 32.27
CA SER A 606 9.95 3.38 32.46
C SER A 606 11.43 3.32 32.09
N SER A 607 11.75 3.45 30.81
CA SER A 607 13.09 3.80 30.37
C SER A 607 12.99 5.10 29.58
N ASP A 608 13.70 6.11 30.05
CA ASP A 608 13.80 7.45 29.48
C ASP A 608 14.06 7.41 27.96
N ALA A 609 13.21 8.11 27.21
CA ALA A 609 13.19 8.16 25.76
C ALA A 609 14.13 9.23 25.17
N SER A 610 15.36 9.37 25.69
CA SER A 610 16.22 10.51 25.33
C SER A 610 17.52 10.21 24.59
N SER A 611 17.86 8.96 24.27
CA SER A 611 19.03 8.67 23.44
C SER A 611 18.72 7.75 22.28
N LEU A 612 18.88 8.30 21.07
CA LEU A 612 18.94 7.57 19.81
C LEU A 612 20.13 6.59 19.84
N PRO A 613 19.93 5.27 19.61
CA PRO A 613 21.05 4.37 19.48
C PRO A 613 21.78 4.65 18.17
N SER A 614 23.08 4.96 18.26
CA SER A 614 23.90 5.18 17.08
C SER A 614 24.18 3.83 16.39
N PRO A 615 24.17 3.77 15.05
CA PRO A 615 24.68 2.60 14.35
C PRO A 615 26.15 2.35 14.75
N PRO A 616 26.59 1.08 14.85
CA PRO A 616 27.99 0.76 15.12
C PRO A 616 28.89 1.40 14.06
N LEU A 617 29.99 2.01 14.51
CA LEU A 617 30.98 2.66 13.64
C LEU A 617 32.04 1.63 13.21
N PHE A 618 32.38 1.60 11.92
CA PHE A 618 33.45 0.79 11.36
C PHE A 618 34.83 1.43 11.54
#